data_AF-A0A7W9YK56-F1
#
_entry.id   AF-A0A7W9YK56-F1
#
_cell.length_a   1.000
_cell.length_b   1.000
_cell.length_c   1.000
_cell.angle_alpha   90.00
_cell.angle_beta   90.00
_cell.angle_gamma   90.00
#
_symmetry.space_group_name_H-M   'P 1'
#
loop_
_entity.id
_entity.type
_entity.pdbx_description
1 polymer ?
#
loop_
_entity_poly.entity_id
_entity_poly.type
_entity_poly.pdbx_seq_one_letter_code
_entity_poly.pdbx_strand_id
1 'polypeptide(L)' 'MNVPLIRVGYGDVTVTYDPCLPPLQRFTVRWLGGRIVRLRAPRAEAHRALVRECRLPAAVASRLLDQAQGLEP' A
#
# COMPACT_ATOMS: atom_id res chain seq x y z
N MET A 1 -13.83 9.63 -15.85
CA MET A 1 -12.71 8.70 -16.13
C MET A 1 -12.65 7.72 -14.96
N ASN A 2 -12.81 6.43 -15.22
CA ASN A 2 -12.72 5.40 -14.18
C ASN A 2 -11.23 5.08 -14.00
N VAL A 3 -10.56 5.67 -13.00
CA VAL A 3 -9.13 5.40 -12.79
C VAL A 3 -9.01 4.03 -12.13
N PRO A 4 -8.23 3.09 -12.71
CA PRO A 4 -8.16 1.75 -12.16
C PRO A 4 -7.52 1.77 -10.77
N LEU A 5 -8.13 1.01 -9.86
CA LEU A 5 -7.57 0.72 -8.55
C LEU A 5 -6.34 -0.19 -8.74
N ILE A 6 -5.18 0.25 -8.28
CA ILE A 6 -3.91 -0.44 -8.50
C ILE A 6 -3.64 -1.35 -7.31
N ARG A 7 -3.25 -2.59 -7.59
CA ARG A 7 -2.90 -3.59 -6.58
C ARG A 7 -1.51 -4.14 -6.86
N VAL A 8 -0.62 -4.08 -5.86
CA VAL A 8 0.76 -4.56 -5.95
C VAL A 8 1.03 -5.51 -4.79
N GLY A 9 1.81 -6.56 -5.03
CA GLY A 9 2.14 -7.58 -4.04
C GLY A 9 3.64 -7.73 -3.83
N TYR A 10 4.03 -8.08 -2.59
CA TYR A 10 5.40 -8.48 -2.24
C TYR A 10 5.33 -9.55 -1.14
N GLY A 11 5.72 -10.79 -1.46
CA GLY A 11 5.50 -11.94 -0.58
C GLY A 11 4.02 -12.06 -0.18
N ASP A 12 3.75 -12.17 1.13
CA ASP A 12 2.38 -12.23 1.69
C ASP A 12 1.70 -10.86 1.85
N VAL A 13 2.35 -9.78 1.44
CA VAL A 13 1.85 -8.41 1.59
C VAL A 13 1.23 -7.95 0.28
N THR A 14 0.07 -7.32 0.35
CA THR A 14 -0.56 -6.63 -0.76
C THR A 14 -0.83 -5.18 -0.38
N VAL A 15 -0.49 -4.25 -1.27
CA VAL A 15 -0.89 -2.85 -1.19
C VAL A 15 -1.90 -2.57 -2.29
N THR A 16 -2.95 -1.85 -1.94
CA THR A 16 -3.94 -1.32 -2.86
C THR A 16 -3.91 0.19 -2.81
N TYR A 17 -3.92 0.84 -3.98
CA TYR A 17 -3.99 2.28 -4.15
C TYR A 17 -5.25 2.65 -4.93
N ASP A 18 -6.02 3.59 -4.37
CA ASP A 18 -7.21 4.15 -5.00
C ASP A 18 -7.03 5.67 -5.16
N PRO A 19 -6.78 6.16 -6.39
CA PRO A 19 -6.58 7.59 -6.66
C PRO A 19 -7.88 8.40 -6.58
N CYS A 20 -9.05 7.76 -6.65
CA CYS A 20 -10.36 8.41 -6.53
C CYS A 20 -10.69 8.77 -5.08
N LEU A 21 -9.99 8.19 -4.10
CA LEU A 21 -10.14 8.54 -2.70
C LEU A 21 -9.36 9.83 -2.34
N PRO A 22 -9.78 10.54 -1.27
CA PRO A 22 -9.01 11.65 -0.71
C PRO A 22 -7.55 11.24 -0.43
N PRO A 23 -6.56 12.14 -0.57
CA PRO A 23 -5.14 11.82 -0.38
C PRO A 23 -4.81 11.07 0.92
N LEU A 24 -5.58 11.35 1.98
CA LEU A 24 -5.42 10.71 3.30
C LEU A 24 -6.03 9.30 3.40
N GLN A 25 -6.64 8.79 2.33
CA GLN A 25 -7.39 7.53 2.33
C GLN A 25 -7.01 6.58 1.20
N ARG A 26 -5.98 6.90 0.41
CA ARG A 26 -5.70 6.20 -0.85
C ARG A 26 -5.14 4.80 -0.70
N PHE A 27 -4.58 4.44 0.46
CA PHE A 27 -3.87 3.17 0.62
C PHE A 27 -4.61 2.15 1.48
N THR A 28 -4.58 0.89 1.06
CA THR A 28 -4.98 -0.25 1.89
C THR A 28 -3.87 -1.29 1.88
N VAL A 29 -3.41 -1.70 3.07
CA VAL A 29 -2.36 -2.71 3.27
C VAL A 29 -3.01 -3.98 3.80
N ARG A 30 -2.75 -5.10 3.13
CA ARG A 30 -3.14 -6.45 3.55
C ARG A 30 -1.92 -7.33 3.76
N TRP A 31 -1.99 -8.24 4.70
CA TRP A 31 -0.93 -9.21 5.02
C TRP A 31 -1.54 -10.58 5.35
N LEU A 32 -0.77 -11.66 5.23
CA LEU A 32 -1.11 -13.04 5.64
C LEU A 32 -2.57 -13.46 5.38
N GLY A 33 -2.84 -14.02 4.21
CA GLY A 33 -4.18 -14.50 3.87
C GLY A 33 -5.21 -13.38 3.66
N GLY A 34 -4.76 -12.14 3.45
CA GLY A 34 -5.64 -11.00 3.13
C GLY A 34 -6.12 -10.19 4.34
N ARG A 35 -5.58 -10.44 5.54
CA ARG A 35 -5.88 -9.64 6.74
C ARG A 35 -5.58 -8.16 6.46
N ILE A 36 -6.56 -7.30 6.69
CA ILE A 36 -6.37 -5.86 6.56
C ILE A 36 -5.53 -5.38 7.74
N VAL A 37 -4.33 -4.89 7.43
CA VAL A 37 -3.40 -4.29 8.40
C VAL A 37 -3.68 -2.81 8.52
N ARG A 38 -3.88 -2.14 7.38
CA ARG A 38 -4.37 -0.75 7.32
C ARG A 38 -5.41 -0.61 6.24
N LEU A 39 -6.50 0.08 6.58
CA LEU A 39 -7.58 0.42 5.67
C LEU A 39 -7.58 1.92 5.43
N ARG A 40 -7.64 2.33 4.16
CA ARG A 40 -7.83 3.73 3.75
C ARG A 40 -6.94 4.71 4.52
N ALA A 41 -5.64 4.51 4.40
CA ALA A 41 -4.64 5.26 5.12
C ALA A 41 -3.90 6.24 4.20
N PRO A 42 -3.29 7.31 4.74
CA PRO A 42 -2.30 8.10 4.02
C PRO A 42 -1.04 7.27 3.78
N ARG A 43 -0.22 7.73 2.83
CA ARG A 43 1.04 7.06 2.47
C ARG A 43 1.95 6.78 3.67
N ALA A 44 2.11 7.74 4.58
CA ALA A 44 3.00 7.62 5.73
C ALA A 44 2.54 6.51 6.70
N GLU A 45 1.22 6.37 6.92
CA GLU A 45 0.68 5.31 7.76
C GLU A 45 0.74 3.95 7.10
N ALA A 46 0.49 3.88 5.79
CA ALA A 46 0.67 2.66 5.01
C ALA A 46 2.14 2.20 5.09
N HIS A 47 3.10 3.11 4.93
CA HIS A 47 4.54 2.82 5.08
C HIS A 47 4.86 2.29 6.48
N ARG A 48 4.38 2.96 7.52
CA ARG A 48 4.57 2.55 8.91
C ARG A 48 4.02 1.14 9.16
N ALA A 49 2.85 0.80 8.62
CA ALA A 49 2.27 -0.53 8.75
C ALA A 49 3.08 -1.61 8.02
N LEU A 50 3.58 -1.31 6.81
CA LEU A 50 4.45 -2.21 6.07
C LEU A 50 5.74 -2.52 6.85
N VAL A 51 6.35 -1.50 7.45
CA VAL A 51 7.60 -1.67 8.21
C VAL A 51 7.38 -2.32 9.57
N ARG A 52 6.44 -1.83 10.37
CA ARG A 52 6.28 -2.27 11.77
C ARG A 52 5.44 -3.53 11.91
N GLU A 53 4.34 -3.62 11.15
CA GLU A 53 3.38 -4.70 11.29
C GLU A 53 3.74 -5.86 10.34
N CYS A 54 4.08 -5.56 9.09
CA CYS A 54 4.44 -6.57 8.08
C CYS A 54 5.95 -6.90 8.05
N ARG A 55 6.75 -6.24 8.89
CA ARG A 55 8.20 -6.44 9.05
C ARG A 55 9.01 -6.30 7.75
N LEU A 56 8.54 -5.47 6.81
CA LEU A 56 9.29 -5.20 5.58
C LEU A 56 10.44 -4.22 5.83
N PRO A 57 11.56 -4.36 5.12
CA PRO A 57 12.58 -3.32 5.08
C PRO A 57 12.00 -1.99 4.58
N ALA A 58 12.42 -0.87 5.16
CA ALA A 58 11.87 0.45 4.83
C ALA A 58 11.97 0.80 3.34
N ALA A 59 13.07 0.41 2.67
CA ALA A 59 13.26 0.60 1.23
C ALA A 59 12.24 -0.20 0.40
N VAL A 60 11.97 -1.46 0.78
CA VAL A 60 10.97 -2.30 0.13
C VAL A 60 9.57 -1.73 0.33
N ALA A 61 9.24 -1.26 1.55
CA ALA A 61 7.96 -0.64 1.84
C ALA A 61 7.73 0.65 1.00
N SER A 62 8.75 1.50 0.86
CA SER A 62 8.67 2.69 0.00
C SER A 62 8.43 2.31 -1.45
N ARG A 63 9.25 1.41 -1.99
CA ARG A 63 9.14 0.96 -3.39
C ARG A 63 7.77 0.35 -3.69
N LEU A 64 7.21 -0.43 -2.77
CA LEU A 64 5.90 -1.04 -2.94
C LEU A 64 4.77 0.01 -3.00
N LEU A 65 4.89 1.10 -2.23
CA LEU A 65 3.95 2.22 -2.28
C LEU A 65 4.09 3.04 -3.55
N ASP A 66 5.32 3.22 -4.06
CA ASP A 66 5.59 3.90 -5.33
C ASP A 66 4.98 3.13 -6.50
N GLN A 67 5.27 1.82 -6.58
CA GLN A 67 4.66 0.93 -7.57
C GLN A 67 3.14 0.96 -7.52
N ALA A 68 2.55 1.00 -6.31
CA ALA A 68 1.10 1.09 -6.16
C ALA A 68 0.53 2.42 -6.66
N GLN A 69 1.30 3.51 -6.64
CA GLN A 69 0.90 4.78 -7.25
C GLN A 69 1.15 4.83 -8.77
N GLY A 70 1.72 3.79 -9.37
CA GLY A 70 2.21 3.83 -10.75
C GLY A 70 3.48 4.67 -10.90
N LEU A 71 4.15 4.99 -9.80
CA LEU A 71 5.51 5.55 -9.81
C LEU A 71 6.45 4.34 -9.93
N GLU A 72 6.78 3.96 -11.16
CA GLU A 72 7.85 3.00 -11.39
C GLU A 72 9.17 3.54 -10.78
N PRO A 73 10.10 2.67 -10.32
CA PRO A 73 11.45 3.11 -10.03
C PRO A 73 12.15 3.68 -11.27
#